data_AF-A0AA93DKE5-F1
#
_entry.id   AF-A0AA93DKE5-F1
#
_cell.length_a   1.000
_cell.length_b   1.000
_cell.length_c   1.000
_cell.angle_alpha   90.00
_cell.angle_beta   90.00
_cell.angle_gamma   90.00
#
_symmetry.space_group_name_H-M   'P 1'
#
loop_
_entity.id
_entity.type
_entity.pdbx_description
1 polymer ?
#
loop_
_entity_poly.entity_id
_entity_poly.type
_entity_poly.pdbx_seq_one_letter_code
_entity_poly.pdbx_strand_id
1 'polypeptide(L)'
;MKVLSTSCVIHDLSHVVLPRQNDIGQSRWAVIRAQLTTLLLSVALLFCFIASTYAANVTSFKMSSQTFADRMNANLTKLNIPLALTIKLEKGSSVDDFQHIFNEHVGLIGSLESKSQQLNGILLLNAASESAEATRQNLQIVTAAFSALLGENNLESSEVTEMMFGLLQDSQTSGKGVRQVGKVRFTATTNEDTDIIFTAEPVL
;
A
#
# COMPACT_ATOMS: atom_id res chain seq x y z
N MET A 1 -16.47 -17.00 -64.13
CA MET A 1 -16.07 -15.62 -63.75
C MET A 1 -17.32 -14.76 -63.72
N LYS A 2 -17.57 -14.06 -62.58
CA LYS A 2 -18.13 -12.69 -62.41
C LYS A 2 -19.40 -12.33 -63.24
N VAL A 3 -20.51 -11.77 -62.74
CA VAL A 3 -20.94 -11.04 -61.52
C VAL A 3 -22.48 -11.11 -61.56
N LEU A 4 -23.17 -11.18 -60.42
CA LEU A 4 -24.54 -10.65 -60.34
C LEU A 4 -24.64 -9.67 -59.18
N SER A 5 -25.11 -8.49 -59.53
CA SER A 5 -25.33 -7.33 -58.69
C SER A 5 -26.77 -7.33 -58.18
N THR A 6 -26.89 -6.74 -56.99
CA THR A 6 -28.03 -5.99 -56.44
C THR A 6 -29.29 -6.70 -55.94
N SER A 7 -29.45 -6.52 -54.64
CA SER A 7 -30.65 -6.10 -53.90
C SER A 7 -31.77 -7.11 -53.70
N CYS A 8 -31.95 -7.50 -52.44
CA CYS A 8 -33.26 -7.57 -51.83
C CYS A 8 -33.12 -7.30 -50.32
N VAL A 9 -33.68 -6.19 -49.86
CA VAL A 9 -33.99 -5.97 -48.45
C VAL A 9 -35.43 -6.42 -48.27
N ILE A 10 -35.69 -7.29 -47.30
CA ILE A 10 -36.72 -7.15 -46.26
C ILE A 10 -36.64 -8.37 -45.32
N HIS A 11 -36.41 -8.06 -44.05
CA HIS A 11 -36.80 -8.70 -42.79
C HIS A 11 -37.17 -10.21 -42.80
N ASP A 12 -36.51 -11.01 -41.94
CA ASP A 12 -37.03 -11.33 -40.60
C ASP A 12 -36.00 -12.12 -39.75
N LEU A 13 -36.11 -12.00 -38.42
CA LEU A 13 -35.51 -12.82 -37.36
C LEU A 13 -33.99 -12.75 -37.12
N SER A 14 -33.52 -11.64 -36.53
CA SER A 14 -32.31 -11.65 -35.71
C SER A 14 -32.68 -11.72 -34.22
N HIS A 15 -32.43 -12.88 -33.61
CA HIS A 15 -32.34 -13.00 -32.17
C HIS A 15 -31.36 -11.96 -31.62
N VAL A 16 -31.86 -11.07 -30.78
CA VAL A 16 -31.06 -10.18 -29.95
C VAL A 16 -30.22 -11.05 -29.01
N VAL A 17 -28.96 -11.25 -29.34
CA VAL A 17 -27.95 -11.65 -28.37
C VAL A 17 -27.54 -10.38 -27.64
N LEU A 18 -28.08 -10.18 -26.44
CA LEU A 18 -27.58 -9.21 -25.48
C LEU A 18 -26.11 -9.51 -25.17
N PRO A 19 -25.21 -8.51 -25.12
CA PRO A 19 -23.86 -8.72 -24.64
C PRO A 19 -23.93 -9.08 -23.16
N ARG A 20 -23.44 -10.28 -22.84
CA ARG A 20 -23.29 -10.78 -21.47
C ARG A 20 -22.37 -9.83 -20.71
N GLN A 21 -22.94 -9.03 -19.82
CA GLN A 21 -22.20 -8.15 -18.92
C GLN A 21 -21.22 -8.97 -18.06
N ASN A 22 -20.03 -8.42 -17.94
CA ASN A 22 -18.87 -9.02 -17.29
C ASN A 22 -18.94 -8.77 -15.77
N ASP A 23 -19.96 -9.31 -15.09
CA ASP A 23 -20.22 -9.09 -13.65
C ASP A 23 -19.21 -9.82 -12.72
N ILE A 24 -18.43 -10.75 -13.28
CA ILE A 24 -17.48 -11.58 -12.51
C ILE A 24 -16.27 -10.76 -12.05
N GLY A 25 -15.86 -9.76 -12.82
CA GLY A 25 -14.81 -8.82 -12.42
C GLY A 25 -15.26 -8.03 -11.20
N GLN A 26 -16.35 -7.26 -11.34
CA GLN A 26 -16.84 -6.33 -10.31
C GLN A 26 -17.10 -6.98 -8.94
N SER A 27 -17.60 -8.21 -8.92
CA SER A 27 -17.85 -8.93 -7.66
C SER A 27 -16.55 -9.26 -6.91
N ARG A 28 -15.48 -9.66 -7.62
CA ARG A 28 -14.16 -9.91 -7.00
C ARG A 28 -13.49 -8.62 -6.52
N TRP A 29 -13.63 -7.52 -7.26
CA TRP A 29 -13.14 -6.20 -6.84
C TRP A 29 -13.79 -5.72 -5.55
N ALA A 30 -15.09 -5.97 -5.38
CA ALA A 30 -15.80 -5.62 -4.15
C ALA A 30 -15.31 -6.45 -2.95
N VAL A 31 -15.01 -7.73 -3.16
CA VAL A 31 -14.52 -8.64 -2.11
C VAL A 31 -13.12 -8.25 -1.64
N ILE A 32 -12.19 -7.97 -2.56
CA ILE A 32 -10.81 -7.59 -2.21
C ILE A 32 -10.80 -6.24 -1.46
N ARG A 33 -11.56 -5.25 -1.94
CA ARG A 33 -11.70 -3.97 -1.22
C ARG A 33 -12.35 -4.15 0.15
N ALA A 34 -13.36 -5.00 0.27
CA ALA A 34 -14.00 -5.29 1.55
C ALA A 34 -13.02 -5.97 2.52
N GLN A 35 -12.17 -6.89 2.04
CA GLN A 35 -11.15 -7.52 2.85
C GLN A 35 -10.06 -6.53 3.29
N LEU A 36 -9.53 -5.71 2.38
CA LEU A 36 -8.53 -4.70 2.72
C LEU A 36 -9.09 -3.66 3.71
N THR A 37 -10.32 -3.19 3.50
CA THR A 37 -10.98 -2.27 4.44
C THR A 37 -11.26 -2.91 5.79
N THR A 38 -11.68 -4.18 5.83
CA THR A 38 -11.87 -4.92 7.09
C THR A 38 -10.54 -5.16 7.80
N LEU A 39 -9.47 -5.44 7.07
CA LEU A 39 -8.12 -5.62 7.61
C LEU A 39 -7.57 -4.29 8.15
N LEU A 40 -7.68 -3.20 7.37
CA LEU A 40 -7.34 -1.85 7.81
C LEU A 40 -8.11 -1.47 9.07
N LEU A 41 -9.42 -1.76 9.12
CA LEU A 41 -10.25 -1.49 10.29
C LEU A 41 -9.83 -2.33 11.50
N SER A 42 -9.52 -3.61 11.31
CA SER A 42 -9.09 -4.51 12.37
C SER A 42 -7.72 -4.13 12.93
N VAL A 43 -6.80 -3.69 12.06
CA VAL A 43 -5.47 -3.19 12.43
C VAL A 43 -5.57 -1.81 13.10
N ALA A 44 -6.42 -0.91 12.58
CA ALA A 44 -6.70 0.38 13.22
C ALA A 44 -7.27 0.18 14.63
N LEU A 45 -8.19 -0.76 14.81
CA LEU A 45 -8.70 -1.15 16.13
C LEU A 45 -7.58 -1.67 17.03
N LEU A 46 -6.70 -2.54 16.52
CA LEU A 46 -5.54 -3.02 17.28
C LEU A 46 -4.62 -1.86 17.71
N PHE A 47 -4.42 -0.86 16.85
CA PHE A 47 -3.66 0.35 17.15
C PHE A 47 -4.33 1.23 18.21
N CYS A 48 -5.66 1.37 18.19
CA CYS A 48 -6.39 2.05 19.25
C CYS A 48 -6.15 1.43 20.63
N PHE A 49 -5.96 0.10 20.72
CA PHE A 49 -5.69 -0.59 21.98
C PHE A 49 -4.20 -0.57 22.41
N ILE A 50 -3.25 -0.38 21.48
CA ILE A 50 -1.82 -0.30 21.80
C ILE A 50 -1.39 1.16 22.13
N ALA A 51 -2.10 2.16 21.61
CA ALA A 51 -1.73 3.57 21.78
C ALA A 51 -2.04 4.17 23.18
N SER A 52 -2.79 3.47 24.06
CA SER A 52 -3.21 4.03 25.34
C SER A 52 -2.13 4.01 26.44
N THR A 53 -1.00 3.35 26.21
CA THR A 53 0.16 3.40 27.11
C THR A 53 1.33 3.93 26.31
N TYR A 54 1.79 5.17 26.53
CA TYR A 54 3.16 5.69 26.35
C TYR A 54 3.14 7.22 26.21
N ALA A 55 2.67 7.90 27.25
CA ALA A 55 2.90 9.33 27.44
C ALA A 55 4.24 9.54 28.18
N ALA A 56 5.36 9.19 27.55
CA ALA A 56 6.71 9.67 27.91
C ALA A 56 7.70 9.28 26.78
N ASN A 57 8.19 10.27 26.02
CA ASN A 57 9.18 10.13 24.93
C ASN A 57 8.79 9.12 23.83
N VAL A 58 7.77 9.44 23.04
CA VAL A 58 7.54 8.74 21.77
C VAL A 58 8.67 9.11 20.81
N THR A 59 9.54 8.15 20.49
CA THR A 59 10.59 8.33 19.49
C THR A 59 9.93 8.68 18.15
N SER A 60 10.51 9.64 17.41
CA SER A 60 9.94 10.10 16.14
C SER A 60 10.99 10.02 15.02
N PHE A 61 10.52 10.03 13.78
CA PHE A 61 11.37 10.16 12.61
C PHE A 61 11.92 11.58 12.42
N LYS A 62 11.55 12.53 13.31
CA LYS A 62 11.82 13.98 13.14
C LYS A 62 11.39 14.51 11.77
N MET A 63 10.29 13.96 11.24
CA MET A 63 9.74 14.25 9.92
C MET A 63 8.26 14.57 10.06
N SER A 64 7.77 15.59 9.35
CA SER A 64 6.33 15.85 9.25
C SER A 64 5.66 14.85 8.31
N SER A 65 4.34 14.65 8.47
CA SER A 65 3.56 13.86 7.52
C SER A 65 3.66 14.40 6.09
N GLN A 66 3.61 15.72 5.90
CA GLN A 66 3.72 16.32 4.57
C GLN A 66 5.10 16.07 3.94
N THR A 67 6.18 16.20 4.70
CA THR A 67 7.53 15.88 4.21
C THR A 67 7.64 14.42 3.77
N PHE A 68 7.00 13.52 4.52
CA PHE A 68 6.92 12.10 4.12
C PHE A 68 6.12 11.94 2.81
N ALA A 69 4.97 12.60 2.67
CA ALA A 69 4.16 12.57 1.45
C ALA A 69 4.93 13.08 0.23
N ASP A 70 5.62 14.21 0.36
CA ASP A 70 6.38 14.81 -0.73
C ASP A 70 7.49 13.86 -1.21
N ARG A 71 8.22 13.24 -0.28
CA ARG A 71 9.28 12.26 -0.60
C ARG A 71 8.70 10.98 -1.21
N MET A 72 7.59 10.48 -0.68
CA MET A 72 6.90 9.32 -1.23
C MET A 72 6.45 9.58 -2.67
N ASN A 73 5.80 10.73 -2.91
CA ASN A 73 5.34 11.12 -4.24
C ASN A 73 6.50 11.32 -5.23
N ALA A 74 7.63 11.87 -4.77
CA ALA A 74 8.84 11.94 -5.58
C ALA A 74 9.36 10.54 -5.97
N ASN A 75 9.36 9.59 -5.03
CA ASN A 75 9.76 8.21 -5.29
C ASN A 75 8.79 7.51 -6.28
N LEU A 76 7.48 7.66 -6.09
CA LEU A 76 6.48 7.11 -7.01
C LEU A 76 6.63 7.67 -8.44
N THR A 77 6.89 8.97 -8.56
CA THR A 77 7.15 9.63 -9.84
C THR A 77 8.38 9.05 -10.53
N LYS A 78 9.49 8.87 -9.79
CA LYS A 78 10.72 8.24 -10.33
C LYS A 78 10.47 6.81 -10.82
N LEU A 79 9.59 6.07 -10.16
CA LEU A 79 9.21 4.71 -10.53
C LEU A 79 8.20 4.66 -11.70
N ASN A 80 7.75 5.80 -12.22
CA ASN A 80 6.66 5.91 -13.19
C ASN A 80 5.36 5.25 -12.70
N ILE A 81 5.08 5.33 -11.40
CA ILE A 81 3.84 4.83 -10.80
C ILE A 81 2.86 6.01 -10.71
N PRO A 82 1.72 6.00 -11.43
CA PRO A 82 0.79 7.12 -11.51
C PRO A 82 -0.16 7.18 -10.31
N LEU A 83 0.40 7.07 -9.10
CA LEU A 83 -0.33 7.14 -7.83
C LEU A 83 0.26 8.28 -6.99
N ALA A 84 -0.53 8.83 -6.08
CA ALA A 84 -0.09 9.92 -5.21
C ALA A 84 -0.64 9.75 -3.80
N LEU A 85 0.26 9.82 -2.83
CA LEU A 85 -0.08 9.94 -1.43
C LEU A 85 -0.63 11.35 -1.16
N THR A 86 -1.90 11.39 -0.77
CA THR A 86 -2.54 12.59 -0.22
C THR A 86 -2.86 12.34 1.25
N ILE A 87 -2.31 13.17 2.13
CA ILE A 87 -2.50 13.03 3.57
C ILE A 87 -3.71 13.84 4.01
N LYS A 88 -4.64 13.15 4.68
CA LYS A 88 -5.74 13.75 5.44
C LYS A 88 -5.58 13.27 6.87
N LEU A 89 -5.19 14.19 7.76
CA LEU A 89 -4.98 13.87 9.16
C LEU A 89 -6.32 13.75 9.90
N GLU A 90 -6.48 12.66 10.63
CA GLU A 90 -7.54 12.43 11.60
C GLU A 90 -6.98 12.68 12.99
N LYS A 91 -7.65 13.54 13.76
CA LYS A 91 -7.17 13.95 15.09
C LYS A 91 -7.59 12.94 16.14
N GLY A 92 -6.63 12.46 16.92
CA GLY A 92 -6.88 11.62 18.08
C GLY A 92 -6.59 12.35 19.40
N SER A 93 -6.81 11.65 20.52
CA SER A 93 -6.56 12.20 21.86
C SER A 93 -5.08 12.21 22.25
N SER A 94 -4.25 11.41 21.60
CA SER A 94 -2.82 11.23 21.94
C SER A 94 -1.94 10.98 20.73
N VAL A 95 -2.50 10.42 19.66
CA VAL A 95 -1.86 10.19 18.37
C VAL A 95 -2.83 10.69 17.30
N ASP A 96 -2.32 11.46 16.34
CA ASP A 96 -3.05 11.77 15.12
C ASP A 96 -2.63 10.74 14.06
N ASP A 97 -3.52 10.36 13.16
CA ASP A 97 -3.20 9.41 12.11
C ASP A 97 -3.64 9.90 10.73
N PHE A 98 -3.17 9.20 9.70
CA PHE A 98 -3.73 9.31 8.37
C PHE A 98 -3.77 7.93 7.73
N GLN A 99 -4.75 7.75 6.86
CA GLN A 99 -4.92 6.53 6.10
C GLN A 99 -4.94 6.86 4.61
N HIS A 100 -4.32 6.00 3.80
CA HIS A 100 -4.30 6.13 2.36
C HIS A 100 -4.34 4.76 1.70
N ILE A 101 -5.16 4.62 0.67
CA ILE A 101 -5.24 3.42 -0.16
C ILE A 101 -4.67 3.79 -1.53
N PHE A 102 -3.53 3.20 -1.88
CA PHE A 102 -2.88 3.45 -3.17
C PHE A 102 -3.61 2.70 -4.29
N ASN A 103 -3.96 1.45 -4.03
CA ASN A 103 -4.75 0.59 -4.90
C ASN A 103 -5.47 -0.48 -4.05
N GLU A 104 -6.16 -1.41 -4.69
CA GLU A 104 -6.92 -2.49 -4.03
C GLU A 104 -6.05 -3.47 -3.22
N HIS A 105 -4.73 -3.44 -3.38
CA HIS A 105 -3.79 -4.31 -2.69
C HIS A 105 -2.93 -3.60 -1.65
N VAL A 106 -2.71 -2.28 -1.78
CA VAL A 106 -1.77 -1.53 -0.95
C VAL A 106 -2.45 -0.42 -0.18
N GLY A 107 -2.48 -0.57 1.15
CA GLY A 107 -2.91 0.44 2.11
C GLY A 107 -1.75 0.94 2.95
N LEU A 108 -1.84 2.18 3.42
CA LEU A 108 -0.87 2.83 4.30
C LEU A 108 -1.62 3.52 5.45
N ILE A 109 -1.13 3.30 6.65
CA ILE A 109 -1.50 4.05 7.86
C ILE A 109 -0.23 4.72 8.37
N GLY A 110 -0.28 6.02 8.64
CA GLY A 110 0.79 6.74 9.32
C GLY A 110 0.30 7.32 10.63
N SER A 111 1.18 7.35 11.62
CA SER A 111 0.88 7.84 12.96
C SER A 111 1.80 9.01 13.30
N LEU A 112 1.26 10.01 14.00
CA LEU A 112 1.93 11.23 14.41
C LEU A 112 1.75 11.44 15.91
N GLU A 113 2.80 11.89 16.58
CA GLU A 113 2.66 12.35 17.96
C GLU A 113 1.93 13.70 17.98
N SER A 114 0.75 13.78 18.60
CA SER A 114 -0.16 14.92 18.45
C SER A 114 0.45 16.27 18.89
N LYS A 115 1.46 16.28 19.79
CA LYS A 115 2.09 17.52 20.26
C LYS A 115 3.12 18.08 19.28
N SER A 116 4.05 17.25 18.82
CA SER A 116 5.12 17.65 17.90
C SER A 116 4.70 17.59 16.44
N GLN A 117 3.60 16.92 16.13
CA GLN A 117 3.14 16.65 14.76
C GLN A 117 4.22 15.95 13.91
N GLN A 118 5.07 15.16 14.57
CA GLN A 118 6.10 14.37 13.92
C GLN A 118 5.62 12.94 13.72
N LEU A 119 5.92 12.39 12.54
CA LEU A 119 5.68 11.00 12.20
C LEU A 119 6.44 10.10 13.19
N ASN A 120 5.72 9.17 13.81
CA ASN A 120 6.25 8.24 14.80
C ASN A 120 6.11 6.77 14.39
N GLY A 121 5.40 6.49 13.30
CA GLY A 121 5.26 5.14 12.76
C GLY A 121 4.55 5.15 11.42
N ILE A 122 4.82 4.14 10.60
CA ILE A 122 3.97 3.77 9.47
C ILE A 122 3.72 2.27 9.45
N LEU A 123 2.57 1.90 8.90
CA LEU A 123 2.17 0.55 8.60
C LEU A 123 1.67 0.50 7.15
N LEU A 124 2.20 -0.42 6.35
CA LEU A 124 1.67 -0.73 5.03
C LEU A 124 1.11 -2.15 5.01
N LEU A 125 -0.08 -2.28 4.45
CA LEU A 125 -0.68 -3.56 4.13
C LEU A 125 -0.45 -3.81 2.65
N ASN A 126 0.13 -4.96 2.31
CA ASN A 126 0.29 -5.41 0.94
C ASN A 126 -0.39 -6.76 0.78
N ALA A 127 -1.58 -6.75 0.20
CA ALA A 127 -2.34 -7.95 -0.09
C ALA A 127 -1.77 -8.67 -1.32
N ALA A 128 -1.84 -10.00 -1.31
CA ALA A 128 -1.41 -10.81 -2.43
C ALA A 128 -2.18 -10.47 -3.72
N SER A 129 -1.50 -10.61 -4.87
CA SER A 129 -2.11 -10.42 -6.19
C SER A 129 -1.75 -11.59 -7.11
N GLU A 130 -2.71 -12.05 -7.92
CA GLU A 130 -2.49 -13.11 -8.90
C GLU A 130 -1.59 -12.65 -10.06
N SER A 131 -1.48 -11.34 -10.30
CA SER A 131 -0.59 -10.77 -11.31
C SER A 131 0.81 -10.52 -10.73
N ALA A 132 1.83 -11.07 -11.40
CA ALA A 132 3.22 -10.83 -11.07
C ALA A 132 3.60 -9.35 -11.25
N GLU A 133 3.06 -8.69 -12.28
CA GLU A 133 3.25 -7.26 -12.53
C GLU A 133 2.64 -6.41 -11.41
N ALA A 134 1.42 -6.73 -10.97
CA ALA A 134 0.78 -6.05 -9.86
C ALA A 134 1.54 -6.27 -8.55
N THR A 135 1.95 -7.50 -8.27
CA THR A 135 2.79 -7.85 -7.10
C THR A 135 4.09 -7.04 -7.10
N ARG A 136 4.77 -6.93 -8.26
CA ARG A 136 5.98 -6.14 -8.41
C ARG A 136 5.71 -4.66 -8.14
N GLN A 137 4.66 -4.09 -8.74
CA GLN A 137 4.31 -2.69 -8.53
C GLN A 137 3.95 -2.40 -7.06
N ASN A 138 3.22 -3.30 -6.40
CA ASN A 138 2.88 -3.17 -4.98
C ASN A 138 4.12 -3.13 -4.09
N LEU A 139 5.09 -4.01 -4.35
CA LEU A 139 6.38 -3.98 -3.64
C LEU A 139 7.18 -2.71 -3.93
N GLN A 140 7.08 -2.14 -5.14
CA GLN A 140 7.69 -0.86 -5.47
C GLN A 140 7.04 0.30 -4.67
N ILE A 141 5.72 0.27 -4.43
CA ILE A 141 5.04 1.24 -3.56
C ILE A 141 5.55 1.13 -2.11
N VAL A 142 5.67 -0.11 -1.58
CA VAL A 142 6.23 -0.32 -0.23
C VAL A 142 7.67 0.18 -0.13
N THR A 143 8.49 -0.14 -1.13
CA THR A 143 9.90 0.30 -1.21
C THR A 143 10.01 1.82 -1.26
N ALA A 144 9.12 2.48 -2.01
CA ALA A 144 9.05 3.93 -2.09
C ALA A 144 8.73 4.57 -0.73
N ALA A 145 7.84 3.96 0.06
CA ALA A 145 7.48 4.43 1.40
C ALA A 145 8.66 4.29 2.39
N PHE A 146 9.33 3.14 2.39
CA PHE A 146 10.51 2.93 3.24
C PHE A 146 11.67 3.85 2.85
N SER A 147 11.90 4.03 1.54
CA SER A 147 12.87 5.01 1.04
C SER A 147 12.56 6.43 1.50
N ALA A 148 11.28 6.85 1.47
CA ALA A 148 10.86 8.18 1.91
C ALA A 148 11.20 8.47 3.39
N LEU A 149 11.18 7.44 4.24
CA LEU A 149 11.61 7.54 5.64
C LEU A 149 13.11 7.75 5.79
N LEU A 150 13.91 7.10 4.95
CA LEU A 150 15.38 7.09 5.07
C LEU A 150 16.02 8.38 4.55
N GLY A 151 15.34 9.16 3.71
CA GLY A 151 15.86 10.45 3.22
C GLY A 151 15.57 10.70 1.75
N GLU A 152 16.01 11.85 1.25
CA GLU A 152 15.90 12.17 -0.18
C GLU A 152 16.85 11.28 -1.00
N ASN A 153 16.37 10.83 -2.16
CA ASN A 153 17.15 10.09 -3.16
C ASN A 153 17.63 8.67 -2.77
N ASN A 154 17.10 8.06 -1.72
CA ASN A 154 17.54 6.73 -1.29
C ASN A 154 16.89 5.56 -2.04
N LEU A 155 15.96 5.81 -2.96
CA LEU A 155 15.22 4.74 -3.65
C LEU A 155 16.14 3.77 -4.42
N GLU A 156 17.21 4.28 -5.03
CA GLU A 156 18.19 3.49 -5.78
C GLU A 156 19.42 3.12 -4.94
N SER A 157 19.39 3.40 -3.64
CA SER A 157 20.50 3.03 -2.76
C SER A 157 20.59 1.51 -2.61
N SER A 158 21.83 1.02 -2.53
CA SER A 158 22.08 -0.39 -2.18
C SER A 158 21.48 -0.72 -0.82
N GLU A 159 21.52 0.23 0.13
CA GLU A 159 20.97 0.09 1.47
C GLU A 159 19.46 -0.22 1.47
N VAL A 160 18.65 0.53 0.70
CA VAL A 160 17.21 0.25 0.57
C VAL A 160 16.96 -1.10 -0.10
N THR A 161 17.74 -1.42 -1.13
CA THR A 161 17.59 -2.68 -1.88
C THR A 161 17.91 -3.88 -1.01
N GLU A 162 19.05 -3.86 -0.31
CA GLU A 162 19.49 -4.92 0.59
C GLU A 162 18.56 -5.08 1.78
N MET A 163 18.09 -3.95 2.35
CA MET A 163 17.10 -3.95 3.42
C MET A 163 15.79 -4.61 2.98
N MET A 164 15.23 -4.21 1.83
CA MET A 164 13.97 -4.79 1.33
C MET A 164 14.12 -6.27 0.98
N PHE A 165 15.21 -6.65 0.31
CA PHE A 165 15.49 -8.04 -0.03
C PHE A 165 15.59 -8.90 1.22
N GLY A 166 16.38 -8.46 2.21
CA GLY A 166 16.54 -9.17 3.47
C GLY A 166 15.25 -9.26 4.28
N LEU A 167 14.44 -8.21 4.31
CA LEU A 167 13.12 -8.25 4.96
C LEU A 167 12.20 -9.30 4.34
N LEU A 168 12.10 -9.31 3.02
CA LEU A 168 11.21 -10.23 2.31
C LEU A 168 11.69 -11.67 2.45
N GLN A 169 13.00 -11.91 2.31
CA GLN A 169 13.59 -13.24 2.46
C GLN A 169 13.32 -13.81 3.86
N ASP A 170 13.57 -13.03 4.91
CA ASP A 170 13.36 -13.48 6.29
C ASP A 170 11.87 -13.67 6.59
N SER A 171 11.01 -12.77 6.08
CA SER A 171 9.56 -12.87 6.26
C SER A 171 8.99 -14.12 5.60
N GLN A 172 9.45 -14.46 4.39
CA GLN A 172 9.01 -15.66 3.68
C GLN A 172 9.51 -16.96 4.32
N THR A 173 10.69 -16.94 4.94
CA THR A 173 11.28 -18.15 5.54
C THR A 173 10.81 -18.41 6.96
N SER A 174 10.50 -17.35 7.73
CA SER A 174 10.20 -17.46 9.17
C SER A 174 8.86 -16.84 9.59
N GLY A 175 8.11 -16.26 8.66
CA GLY A 175 6.89 -15.50 8.92
C GLY A 175 7.15 -14.05 9.37
N LYS A 176 8.41 -13.69 9.70
CA LYS A 176 8.76 -12.33 10.12
C LYS A 176 10.20 -11.94 9.76
N GLY A 177 10.36 -10.89 8.97
CA GLY A 177 11.63 -10.23 8.70
C GLY A 177 11.79 -8.95 9.52
N VAL A 178 13.00 -8.71 10.06
CA VAL A 178 13.34 -7.47 10.76
C VAL A 178 14.67 -6.94 10.24
N ARG A 179 14.73 -5.66 9.91
CA ARG A 179 15.97 -4.95 9.52
C ARG A 179 16.01 -3.60 10.22
N GLN A 180 17.20 -3.14 10.57
CA GLN A 180 17.39 -1.79 11.09
C GLN A 180 18.38 -1.05 10.21
N VAL A 181 17.99 0.14 9.76
CA VAL A 181 18.84 1.05 9.01
C VAL A 181 18.87 2.38 9.75
N GLY A 182 20.06 2.79 10.18
CA GLY A 182 20.22 3.94 11.07
C GLY A 182 19.35 3.83 12.33
N LYS A 183 18.45 4.80 12.51
CA LYS A 183 17.50 4.87 13.64
C LYS A 183 16.10 4.38 13.29
N VAL A 184 15.95 3.63 12.20
CA VAL A 184 14.65 3.11 11.77
C VAL A 184 14.69 1.59 11.77
N ARG A 185 13.73 0.98 12.46
CA ARG A 185 13.47 -0.46 12.43
C ARG A 185 12.32 -0.72 11.47
N PHE A 186 12.59 -1.57 10.49
CA PHE A 186 11.64 -2.06 9.51
C PHE A 186 11.28 -3.50 9.83
N THR A 187 10.00 -3.84 9.68
CA THR A 187 9.49 -5.20 9.85
C THR A 187 8.65 -5.58 8.63
N ALA A 188 8.73 -6.83 8.22
CA ALA A 188 7.79 -7.47 7.31
C ALA A 188 7.23 -8.70 8.03
N THR A 189 5.91 -8.85 8.07
CA THR A 189 5.24 -10.02 8.67
C THR A 189 4.33 -10.62 7.62
N THR A 190 4.56 -11.87 7.25
CA THR A 190 3.77 -12.60 6.27
C THR A 190 2.69 -13.41 7.00
N ASN A 191 1.44 -13.29 6.58
CA ASN A 191 0.35 -14.13 7.10
C ASN A 191 0.17 -15.41 6.27
N GLU A 192 -0.75 -16.28 6.69
CA GLU A 192 -1.07 -17.54 6.00
C GLU A 192 -1.60 -17.32 4.58
N ASP A 193 -2.26 -16.18 4.32
CA ASP A 193 -2.83 -15.79 3.04
C ASP A 193 -1.82 -15.10 2.10
N THR A 194 -0.52 -15.12 2.44
CA THR A 194 0.60 -14.48 1.71
C THR A 194 0.57 -12.95 1.67
N ASP A 195 -0.35 -12.31 2.37
CA ASP A 195 -0.32 -10.88 2.60
C ASP A 195 0.87 -10.53 3.49
N ILE A 196 1.45 -9.36 3.27
CA ILE A 196 2.57 -8.87 4.04
C ILE A 196 2.21 -7.55 4.71
N ILE A 197 2.34 -7.52 6.02
CA ILE A 197 2.27 -6.31 6.82
C ILE A 197 3.69 -5.78 6.98
N PHE A 198 3.92 -4.59 6.44
CA PHE A 198 5.17 -3.86 6.60
C PHE A 198 4.99 -2.80 7.67
N THR A 199 5.96 -2.66 8.57
CA THR A 199 5.97 -1.56 9.53
C THR A 199 7.33 -0.89 9.55
N ALA A 200 7.33 0.39 9.87
CA ALA A 200 8.55 1.10 10.21
C ALA A 200 8.33 1.97 11.43
N GLU A 201 9.26 1.89 12.38
CA GLU A 201 9.23 2.61 13.64
C GLU A 201 10.63 3.14 14.00
N PRO A 202 10.72 4.32 14.63
CA PRO A 202 11.98 4.86 15.09
C PRO A 202 12.51 4.08 16.29
N VAL A 203 13.83 3.94 16.38
CA VAL A 203 14.56 3.31 17.49
C VAL A 203 15.33 4.38 18.26
N LEU A 204 15.37 4.25 19.59
CA LEU A 204 16.06 5.18 20.51
C LEU A 204 17.57 5.27 20.24
#